data_AF-A0A7W2H5R9-F1
#
_entry.id   AF-A0A7W2H5R9-F1
#
_cell.length_a   1.000
_cell.length_b   1.000
_cell.length_c   1.000
_cell.angle_alpha   90.00
_cell.angle_beta   90.00
_cell.angle_gamma   90.00
#
_symmetry.space_group_name_H-M   'P 1'
#
loop_
_entity.id
_entity.type
_entity.pdbx_description
1 polymer ?
#
loop_
_entity_poly.entity_id
_entity_poly.type
_entity_poly.pdbx_seq_one_letter_code
_entity_poly.pdbx_strand_id
1 'polypeptide(L)' 'MRRFIDAADIAGAVVYMASPAGRYVSGQVLSVDGATESLRSS' A
#
# COMPACT_ATOMS: atom_id res chain seq x y z
N MET A 1 -13.22 1.98 -9.21
CA MET A 1 -12.55 1.88 -10.53
C MET A 1 -11.36 0.95 -10.35
N ARG A 2 -11.23 -0.09 -11.17
CA ARG A 2 -10.02 -0.94 -11.21
C ARG A 2 -9.05 -0.28 -12.19
N ARG A 3 -7.85 0.09 -11.74
CA ARG A 3 -6.83 0.70 -12.59
C ARG A 3 -5.45 0.08 -12.35
N PHE A 4 -4.61 0.10 -13.37
CA PHE A 4 -3.19 -0.13 -13.15
C PHE A 4 -2.59 1.05 -12.38
N ILE A 5 -1.65 0.71 -11.51
CA ILE A 5 -0.84 1.65 -10.75
C ILE A 5 0.45 1.95 -11.50
N ASP A 6 1.05 3.09 -11.18
CA ASP A 6 2.36 3.48 -11.68
C ASP A 6 3.44 3.30 -10.61
N ALA A 7 4.71 3.34 -11.00
CA ALA A 7 5.84 3.18 -10.07
C ALA A 7 5.81 4.22 -8.91
N ALA A 8 5.24 5.39 -9.16
CA ALA A 8 5.10 6.45 -8.16
C ALA A 8 4.15 6.05 -7.01
N ASP A 9 3.14 5.22 -7.26
CA ASP A 9 2.20 4.78 -6.23
C ASP A 9 2.89 3.86 -5.22
N ILE A 10 3.72 2.94 -5.70
CA ILE A 10 4.56 2.08 -4.85
C ILE A 10 5.60 2.91 -4.10
N ALA A 11 6.27 3.85 -4.77
CA ALA A 11 7.24 4.73 -4.13
C ALA A 11 6.59 5.55 -3.00
N GLY A 12 5.39 6.08 -3.22
CA GLY A 12 4.61 6.80 -2.20
C GLY A 12 4.30 5.93 -0.98
N ALA A 13 3.91 4.68 -1.19
CA ALA A 13 3.67 3.73 -0.10
C ALA A 13 4.95 3.43 0.70
N VAL A 14 6.08 3.23 0.02
CA VAL A 14 7.38 3.02 0.68
C VAL A 14 7.80 4.25 1.47
N VAL A 15 7.64 5.46 0.91
CA VAL A 15 7.93 6.72 1.61
C VAL A 15 7.06 6.86 2.85
N TYR A 16 5.76 6.57 2.77
CA TYR A 16 4.87 6.57 3.93
C TYR A 16 5.40 5.64 5.03
N MET A 17 5.68 4.38 4.68
CA MET A 17 6.16 3.36 5.62
C MET A 17 7.50 3.75 6.28
N ALA A 18 8.41 4.36 5.51
CA ALA A 18 9.72 4.78 6.01
C ALA A 18 9.69 6.11 6.79
N SER A 19 8.59 6.86 6.71
CA SER A 19 8.46 8.17 7.36
C SER A 19 7.93 8.07 8.80
N PRO A 20 7.98 9.16 9.59
CA PRO A 20 7.32 9.22 10.89
C PRO A 20 5.80 8.95 10.85
N ALA A 21 5.15 9.15 9.70
CA ALA A 21 3.72 8.85 9.53
C ALA A 21 3.43 7.34 9.60
N GLY A 22 4.40 6.50 9.24
CA GLY A 22 4.33 5.03 9.31
C GLY A 22 4.75 4.44 10.66
N ARG A 23 5.13 5.26 11.66
CA ARG A 23 5.82 4.78 12.88
C ARG A 23 5.09 3.71 13.71
N TYR A 24 3.77 3.57 13.52
CA TYR A 24 2.95 2.57 14.21
C TYR A 24 2.35 1.50 13.28
N VAL A 25 2.73 1.50 12.00
CA VAL A 25 2.30 0.49 11.02
C VAL A 25 3.42 -0.53 10.87
N SER A 26 3.31 -1.63 11.62
CA SER A 26 4.28 -2.72 11.63
C SER A 26 3.59 -4.09 11.65
N GLY A 27 4.27 -5.10 11.09
CA GLY A 27 3.74 -6.45 10.96
C GLY A 27 2.54 -6.59 10.02
N GLN A 28 2.26 -5.56 9.22
CA GLN A 28 1.13 -5.53 8.28
C GLN A 28 1.61 -5.68 6.83
N VAL A 29 0.76 -6.27 6.01
CA VAL A 29 0.89 -6.24 4.55
C VAL A 29 0.01 -5.10 4.03
N LEU A 30 0.61 -4.13 3.34
CA LEU A 30 -0.10 -3.01 2.72
C LEU A 30 -0.23 -3.26 1.21
N SER A 31 -1.43 -3.64 0.77
CA SER A 31 -1.71 -3.82 -0.66
C SER A 31 -1.81 -2.47 -1.38
N VAL A 32 -1.07 -2.34 -2.48
CA VAL A 32 -1.10 -1.19 -3.39
C VAL A 32 -1.21 -1.75 -4.79
N ASP A 33 -2.43 -1.85 -5.31
CA ASP A 33 -2.72 -2.61 -6.55
C ASP A 33 -3.82 -1.98 -7.42
N GLY A 34 -4.30 -0.79 -7.06
CA GLY A 34 -5.39 -0.11 -7.77
C GLY A 34 -6.76 -0.79 -7.64
N ALA A 35 -6.99 -1.47 -6.51
CA ALA A 35 -8.20 -2.24 -6.20
C ALA A 35 -8.41 -3.43 -7.17
N THR A 36 -7.31 -4.03 -7.62
CA THR A 36 -7.33 -5.18 -8.53
C THR A 36 -7.67 -6.47 -7.77
N GLU A 37 -7.14 -6.61 -6.56
CA GLU A 37 -7.44 -7.70 -5.62
C GLU A 37 -8.20 -7.18 -4.40
N SER A 38 -8.96 -8.08 -3.77
CA SER A 38 -9.63 -7.80 -2.50
C SER A 38 -9.03 -8.66 -1.41
N LEU A 39 -8.49 -8.02 -0.37
CA LEU A 39 -8.04 -8.70 0.83
C LEU A 39 -9.25 -9.30 1.56
N ARG A 40 -9.47 -10.61 1.41
CA ARG A 40 -10.43 -11.35 2.22
C ARG A 40 -9.74 -11.82 3.50
N SER A 41 -10.14 -11.25 4.64
CA SER A 41 -9.90 -11.89 5.94
C SER A 41 -10.90 -13.03 6.08
N SER A 42 -10.40 -14.26 6.19
CA SER A 42 -11.17 -15.39 6.71
C SER A 42 -11.53 -15.20 8.17
#